data_AF-A0A821XK99-F1
#
_entry.id   AF-A0A821XK99-F1
#
_cell.length_a   1.000
_cell.length_b   1.000
_cell.length_c   1.000
_cell.angle_alpha   90.00
_cell.angle_beta   90.00
_cell.angle_gamma   90.00
#
_symmetry.space_group_name_H-M   'P 1'
#
loop_
_entity.id
_entity.type
_entity.pdbx_description
1 polymer ?
#
loop_
_entity_poly.entity_id
_entity_poly.type
_entity_poly.pdbx_seq_one_letter_code
_entity_poly.pdbx_strand_id
1 'polypeptide(L)'
;ITERKTQLDNLVDYCSISNDTSIYKKWLYQHGIAEGTEDIPSGECIPLEYNIVFLNGVSFSKGCYIGQELVARTHHTGVIRKRLMPIQIKNYEELSKSFEHKINDLTIINQETKRRAGKLCASVNETGIALIRLNEWKHNLRIQNADVPIKPSIPTWWPPLDEATKLEMRIDHFSSSS
;
A
#
# COMPACT_ATOMS: atom_id res chain seq x y z
N ILE A 1 4.74 -53.43 -7.04
CA ILE A 1 4.24 -52.56 -5.95
C ILE A 1 5.39 -51.81 -5.27
N THR A 2 6.60 -52.36 -5.26
CA THR A 2 7.78 -51.77 -4.60
C THR A 2 8.41 -50.58 -5.34
N GLU A 3 8.34 -50.51 -6.67
CA GLU A 3 8.97 -49.43 -7.46
C GLU A 3 8.22 -48.09 -7.45
N ARG A 4 6.92 -48.07 -7.16
CA ARG A 4 6.13 -46.82 -7.12
C ARG A 4 6.25 -46.03 -5.82
N LYS A 5 6.76 -46.64 -4.74
CA LYS A 5 6.97 -45.96 -3.45
C LYS A 5 8.25 -45.12 -3.46
N THR A 6 9.32 -45.62 -4.07
CA THR A 6 10.63 -44.96 -4.14
C THR A 6 10.63 -43.66 -4.94
N GLN A 7 9.63 -43.44 -5.80
CA GLN A 7 9.53 -42.24 -6.64
C GLN A 7 8.70 -41.13 -5.99
N LEU A 8 7.87 -41.43 -4.99
CA LEU A 8 7.13 -40.42 -4.22
C LEU A 8 7.98 -39.87 -3.06
N ASP A 9 8.83 -40.69 -2.44
CA ASP A 9 9.66 -40.26 -1.31
C ASP A 9 10.73 -39.22 -1.72
N ASN A 10 11.16 -39.22 -3.00
CA ASN A 10 12.10 -38.25 -3.57
C ASN A 10 11.46 -36.92 -4.02
N LEU A 11 10.13 -36.78 -3.93
CA LEU A 11 9.42 -35.52 -4.26
C LEU A 11 9.12 -34.67 -3.02
N VAL A 12 9.31 -35.24 -1.82
CA VAL A 12 9.03 -34.56 -0.55
C VAL A 12 10.21 -33.67 -0.10
N ASP A 13 11.40 -33.86 -0.67
CA ASP A 13 12.61 -33.08 -0.37
C ASP A 13 12.73 -31.75 -1.16
N TYR A 14 11.78 -31.43 -2.03
CA TYR A 14 11.87 -30.22 -2.88
C TYR A 14 11.35 -28.93 -2.24
N CYS A 15 10.80 -28.98 -1.02
CA CYS A 15 10.19 -27.80 -0.42
C CYS A 15 10.34 -27.82 1.11
N SER A 16 11.57 -27.58 1.59
CA SER A 16 11.73 -26.78 2.80
C SER A 16 11.27 -25.34 2.50
N ILE A 17 9.96 -25.15 2.36
CA ILE A 17 9.36 -23.81 2.29
C ILE A 17 9.70 -23.16 3.62
N SER A 18 10.76 -22.35 3.63
CA SER A 18 10.95 -21.39 4.70
C SER A 18 9.66 -20.57 4.75
N ASN A 19 8.93 -20.62 5.87
CA ASN A 19 7.76 -19.78 6.13
C ASN A 19 8.13 -18.28 6.26
N ASP A 20 9.12 -17.82 5.51
CA ASP A 20 9.57 -16.45 5.51
C ASP A 20 8.58 -15.58 4.72
N THR A 21 7.54 -15.15 5.44
CA THR A 21 6.53 -14.20 4.94
C THR A 21 7.15 -12.86 4.50
N SER A 22 8.41 -12.57 4.85
CA SER A 22 9.09 -11.34 4.48
C SER A 22 9.26 -11.18 2.98
N ILE A 23 9.48 -12.28 2.25
CA ILE A 23 9.60 -12.24 0.77
C ILE A 23 8.26 -11.80 0.15
N TYR A 24 7.16 -12.41 0.61
CA TYR A 24 5.81 -12.08 0.17
C TYR A 24 5.44 -10.63 0.52
N LYS A 25 5.66 -10.20 1.77
CA LYS A 25 5.41 -8.82 2.20
C LYS A 25 6.23 -7.81 1.43
N LYS A 26 7.52 -8.09 1.18
CA LYS A 26 8.37 -7.24 0.35
C LYS A 26 7.78 -7.09 -1.05
N TRP A 27 7.29 -8.17 -1.66
CA TRP A 27 6.63 -8.12 -2.96
C TRP A 27 5.36 -7.25 -2.93
N LEU A 28 4.51 -7.40 -1.92
CA LEU A 28 3.33 -6.53 -1.75
C LEU A 28 3.72 -5.05 -1.65
N TYR A 29 4.75 -4.75 -0.85
CA TYR A 29 5.19 -3.37 -0.64
C TYR A 29 5.83 -2.76 -1.88
N GLN A 30 6.56 -3.55 -2.68
CA GLN A 30 7.06 -3.09 -3.99
C GLN A 30 5.91 -2.70 -4.94
N HIS A 31 4.76 -3.35 -4.82
CA HIS A 31 3.57 -3.07 -5.62
C HIS A 31 2.62 -2.08 -4.95
N GLY A 32 2.93 -1.56 -3.76
CA GLY A 32 2.05 -0.60 -3.07
C GLY A 32 0.74 -1.22 -2.55
N ILE A 33 0.74 -2.51 -2.24
CA ILE A 33 -0.41 -3.23 -1.70
C ILE A 33 -0.24 -3.34 -0.19
N ALA A 34 -1.26 -2.95 0.56
CA ALA A 34 -1.36 -3.17 2.00
C ALA A 34 -2.22 -4.40 2.28
N GLU A 35 -1.77 -5.24 3.22
CA GLU A 35 -2.50 -6.43 3.64
C GLU A 35 -2.47 -6.59 5.17
N GLY A 36 -3.64 -6.86 5.75
CA GLY A 36 -3.76 -7.13 7.19
C GLY A 36 -3.70 -5.91 8.09
N THR A 37 -3.78 -6.15 9.39
CA THR A 37 -3.95 -5.11 10.43
C THR A 37 -2.66 -4.35 10.76
N GLU A 38 -1.51 -4.90 10.40
CA GLU A 38 -0.23 -4.22 10.56
C GLU A 38 -0.10 -3.05 9.58
N ASP A 39 -0.52 -3.26 8.32
CA ASP A 39 -0.47 -2.26 7.27
C ASP A 39 -1.67 -1.30 7.31
N ILE A 40 -2.84 -1.84 7.69
CA ILE A 40 -4.13 -1.14 7.68
C ILE A 40 -4.66 -1.03 9.12
N PRO A 41 -4.33 0.06 9.85
CA PRO A 41 -4.78 0.23 11.22
C PRO A 41 -6.31 0.34 11.29
N SER A 42 -6.89 -0.45 12.18
CA SER A 42 -8.35 -0.47 12.41
C SER A 42 -8.84 0.86 12.99
N GLY A 43 -10.00 1.33 12.53
CA GLY A 43 -10.66 2.54 13.03
C GLY A 43 -10.09 3.88 12.56
N GLU A 44 -8.85 3.92 12.06
CA GLU A 44 -8.21 5.16 11.57
C GLU A 44 -8.08 5.21 10.04
N CYS A 45 -8.18 4.07 9.36
CA CYS A 45 -7.99 4.00 7.92
C CYS A 45 -9.20 4.57 7.15
N ILE A 46 -8.91 5.35 6.09
CA ILE A 46 -9.91 5.75 5.09
C ILE A 46 -9.71 4.82 3.89
N PRO A 47 -10.67 3.93 3.55
CA PRO A 47 -10.47 2.88 2.54
C PRO A 47 -9.99 3.41 1.18
N LEU A 48 -10.48 4.59 0.77
CA LEU A 48 -10.10 5.22 -0.49
C LEU A 48 -8.63 5.70 -0.52
N GLU A 49 -8.04 6.04 0.63
CA GLU A 49 -6.60 6.36 0.72
C GLU A 49 -5.74 5.11 0.54
N TYR A 50 -6.27 3.91 0.83
CA TYR A 50 -5.60 2.62 0.66
C TYR A 50 -5.85 1.99 -0.73
N ASN A 51 -6.29 2.80 -1.69
CA ASN A 51 -6.49 2.39 -3.09
C ASN A 51 -7.52 1.25 -3.29
N ILE A 52 -8.43 1.03 -2.35
CA ILE A 52 -9.40 -0.07 -2.42
C ILE A 52 -10.27 -0.02 -3.69
N VAL A 53 -10.55 1.17 -4.23
CA VAL A 53 -11.28 1.33 -5.51
C VAL A 53 -10.45 0.82 -6.68
N PHE A 54 -9.16 1.11 -6.71
CA PHE A 54 -8.26 0.63 -7.76
C PHE A 54 -8.03 -0.89 -7.68
N LEU A 55 -8.20 -1.47 -6.49
CA LEU A 55 -8.17 -2.91 -6.24
C LEU A 55 -9.54 -3.59 -6.42
N ASN A 56 -10.54 -2.89 -6.98
CA ASN A 56 -11.91 -3.39 -7.18
C ASN A 56 -12.60 -3.87 -5.89
N GLY A 57 -12.22 -3.33 -4.72
CA GLY A 57 -12.76 -3.72 -3.41
C GLY A 57 -14.02 -2.96 -2.99
N VAL A 58 -14.46 -1.97 -3.77
CA VAL A 58 -15.71 -1.23 -3.53
C VAL A 58 -16.53 -1.20 -4.82
N SER A 59 -17.81 -1.50 -4.70
CA SER A 59 -18.80 -1.23 -5.74
C SER A 59 -19.72 -0.11 -5.26
N PHE A 60 -19.96 0.87 -6.13
CA PHE A 60 -20.88 1.98 -5.90
C PHE A 60 -22.30 1.68 -6.41
N SER A 61 -22.49 0.58 -7.13
CA SER A 61 -23.78 0.14 -7.69
C SER A 61 -24.45 -0.99 -6.90
N LYS A 62 -23.77 -1.56 -5.90
CA LYS A 62 -24.34 -2.60 -5.02
C LYS A 62 -25.30 -2.01 -3.99
N GLY A 63 -26.09 -2.89 -3.37
CA GLY A 63 -26.98 -2.55 -2.26
C GLY A 63 -26.25 -2.11 -0.99
N CYS A 64 -27.03 -1.81 0.05
CA CYS A 64 -26.52 -1.20 1.28
C CYS A 64 -25.51 -2.09 2.03
N TYR A 65 -24.38 -1.50 2.43
CA TYR A 65 -23.38 -2.14 3.30
C TYR A 65 -22.89 -1.21 4.41
N ILE A 66 -22.35 -1.77 5.48
CA ILE A 66 -21.87 -1.01 6.65
C ILE A 66 -20.75 -0.04 6.24
N GLY A 67 -20.89 1.23 6.59
CA GLY A 67 -19.90 2.27 6.30
C GLY A 67 -19.98 2.85 4.88
N GLN A 68 -21.01 2.50 4.11
CA GLN A 68 -21.22 3.01 2.76
C GLN A 68 -21.32 4.54 2.72
N GLU A 69 -22.01 5.20 3.66
CA GLU A 69 -22.15 6.66 3.62
C GLU A 69 -20.80 7.37 3.70
N LEU A 70 -19.86 6.84 4.49
CA LEU A 70 -18.53 7.42 4.63
C LEU A 70 -17.71 7.26 3.35
N VAL A 71 -17.73 6.05 2.76
CA VAL A 71 -17.02 5.75 1.52
C VAL A 71 -17.61 6.55 0.36
N ALA A 72 -18.94 6.58 0.24
CA ALA A 72 -19.65 7.32 -0.78
C ALA A 72 -19.42 8.83 -0.63
N ARG A 73 -19.48 9.39 0.59
CA ARG A 73 -19.19 10.81 0.82
C ARG A 73 -17.79 11.16 0.36
N THR A 74 -16.81 10.35 0.74
CA THR A 74 -15.40 10.59 0.37
C THR A 74 -15.18 10.45 -1.15
N HIS A 75 -15.93 9.57 -1.81
CA HIS A 75 -15.93 9.44 -3.27
C HIS A 75 -16.54 10.69 -3.94
N HIS A 76 -17.72 11.12 -3.50
CA HIS A 76 -18.47 12.23 -4.11
C HIS A 76 -17.87 13.61 -3.82
N THR A 77 -17.17 13.80 -2.70
CA THR A 77 -16.42 15.04 -2.45
C THR A 77 -15.20 15.17 -3.36
N GLY A 78 -14.81 14.10 -4.05
CA GLY A 78 -13.92 14.11 -5.21
C GLY A 78 -12.43 14.32 -4.91
N VAL A 79 -12.02 14.59 -3.66
CA VAL A 79 -10.63 14.97 -3.37
C VAL A 79 -9.97 13.99 -2.41
N ILE A 80 -9.39 12.93 -2.97
CA ILE A 80 -8.42 12.08 -2.25
C ILE A 80 -7.06 12.79 -2.30
N ARG A 81 -6.62 13.34 -1.15
CA ARG A 81 -5.36 14.10 -1.06
C ARG A 81 -4.16 13.24 -0.71
N LYS A 82 -4.39 12.08 -0.10
CA LYS A 82 -3.35 11.13 0.33
C LYS A 82 -3.67 9.75 -0.23
N ARG A 83 -2.64 9.04 -0.66
CA ARG A 83 -2.76 7.64 -1.08
C ARG A 83 -1.61 6.82 -0.53
N LEU A 84 -1.87 5.54 -0.33
CA LEU A 84 -0.84 4.56 0.00
C LEU A 84 0.04 4.35 -1.22
N MET A 85 1.35 4.55 -1.06
CA MET A 85 2.33 4.42 -2.13
C MET A 85 3.48 3.51 -1.67
N PRO A 86 4.06 2.72 -2.59
CA PRO A 86 5.33 2.06 -2.36
C PRO A 86 6.42 3.12 -2.14
N ILE A 87 7.34 2.83 -1.23
CA ILE A 87 8.50 3.68 -0.95
C ILE A 87 9.78 2.85 -0.92
N GLN A 88 10.88 3.46 -1.36
CA GLN A 88 12.23 3.00 -1.09
C GLN A 88 12.83 3.86 0.02
N ILE A 89 13.29 3.22 1.09
CA ILE A 89 13.97 3.82 2.23
C ILE A 89 15.47 3.74 1.98
N LYS A 90 16.16 4.87 1.91
CA LYS A 90 17.62 4.90 1.83
C LYS A 90 18.21 4.72 3.22
N ASN A 91 19.44 4.21 3.34
CA ASN A 91 20.12 4.07 4.63
C ASN A 91 19.25 3.37 5.70
N TYR A 92 18.61 2.26 5.33
CA TYR A 92 17.66 1.58 6.22
C TYR A 92 18.29 1.18 7.57
N GLU A 93 19.60 0.93 7.64
CA GLU A 93 20.29 0.63 8.90
C GLU A 93 20.20 1.76 9.96
N GLU A 94 20.10 3.01 9.52
CA GLU A 94 19.91 4.15 10.44
C GLU A 94 18.47 4.18 10.98
N LEU A 95 17.51 3.86 10.11
CA LEU A 95 16.13 3.65 10.51
C LEU A 95 16.02 2.45 11.46
N SER A 96 16.76 1.38 11.17
CA SER A 96 16.73 0.12 11.91
C SER A 96 17.14 0.29 13.38
N LYS A 97 18.12 1.14 13.61
CA LYS A 97 18.62 1.52 14.94
C LYS A 97 17.66 2.42 15.71
N SER A 98 16.79 3.15 15.00
CA SER A 98 15.81 4.05 15.61
C SER A 98 14.52 3.33 16.04
N PHE A 99 14.34 2.05 15.68
CA PHE A 99 13.10 1.27 15.85
C PHE A 99 12.92 0.60 17.22
N GLU A 100 13.34 1.21 18.32
CA GLU A 100 12.94 0.65 19.63
C GLU A 100 11.41 0.76 19.86
N HIS A 101 10.68 1.62 19.12
CA HIS A 101 9.22 1.78 19.25
C HIS A 101 8.50 1.93 17.89
N LYS A 102 7.41 1.16 17.73
CA LYS A 102 6.33 1.23 16.70
C LYS A 102 6.61 2.02 15.40
N ILE A 103 6.75 1.28 14.30
CA ILE A 103 6.80 1.80 12.91
C ILE A 103 5.58 2.71 12.60
N ASN A 104 4.43 2.40 13.20
CA ASN A 104 3.15 3.05 12.96
C ASN A 104 3.07 4.52 13.41
N ASP A 105 4.13 5.17 13.90
CA ASP A 105 4.10 6.61 14.23
C ASP A 105 5.15 7.45 13.49
N LEU A 106 5.83 6.84 12.52
CA LEU A 106 6.89 7.52 11.77
C LEU A 106 6.31 8.49 10.75
N THR A 107 6.54 9.78 11.00
CA THR A 107 6.04 10.88 10.19
C THR A 107 6.99 11.19 9.05
N ILE A 108 6.42 11.40 7.86
CA ILE A 108 7.16 11.78 6.66
C ILE A 108 6.99 13.28 6.43
N ILE A 109 8.09 13.97 6.17
CA ILE A 109 8.13 15.41 5.90
C ILE A 109 8.76 15.70 4.53
N ASN A 110 8.34 16.81 3.94
CA ASN A 110 9.03 17.41 2.80
C ASN A 110 10.29 18.12 3.31
N GLN A 111 11.44 17.80 2.73
CA GLN A 111 12.74 18.30 3.17
C GLN A 111 12.89 19.82 3.02
N GLU A 112 12.29 20.39 1.98
CA GLU A 112 12.39 21.81 1.61
C GLU A 112 11.42 22.66 2.44
N THR A 113 10.15 22.25 2.50
CA THR A 113 9.11 23.04 3.18
C THR A 113 8.99 22.72 4.67
N LYS A 114 9.61 21.63 5.13
CA LYS A 114 9.48 21.07 6.49
C LYS A 114 8.04 20.75 6.91
N ARG A 115 7.11 20.69 5.95
CA ARG A 115 5.71 20.33 6.19
C ARG A 115 5.52 18.82 6.17
N ARG A 116 4.53 18.34 6.92
CA ARG A 116 4.12 16.93 6.91
C ARG A 116 3.68 16.53 5.50
N ALA A 117 4.30 15.51 4.95
CA ALA A 117 3.98 14.94 3.64
C ALA A 117 3.23 13.61 3.75
N GLY A 118 3.36 12.91 4.88
CA GLY A 118 2.75 11.59 5.02
C GLY A 118 3.07 10.88 6.33
N LYS A 119 2.83 9.57 6.32
CA LYS A 119 3.07 8.64 7.43
C LYS A 119 3.54 7.30 6.86
N LEU A 120 4.60 6.73 7.43
CA LEU A 120 5.03 5.36 7.11
C LEU A 120 4.00 4.38 7.69
N CYS A 121 3.58 3.40 6.90
CA CYS A 121 2.65 2.37 7.34
C CYS A 121 3.41 1.11 7.76
N ALA A 122 4.21 0.55 6.85
CA ALA A 122 5.00 -0.64 7.10
C ALA A 122 6.24 -0.69 6.21
N SER A 123 7.23 -1.49 6.61
CA SER A 123 8.45 -1.72 5.83
C SER A 123 9.04 -3.10 6.09
N VAL A 124 9.60 -3.70 5.05
CA VAL A 124 10.50 -4.86 5.11
C VAL A 124 11.82 -4.44 4.48
N ASN A 125 12.85 -4.32 5.32
CA ASN A 125 14.14 -3.75 4.92
C ASN A 125 13.93 -2.36 4.28
N GLU A 126 14.62 -2.09 3.19
CA GLU A 126 14.56 -0.82 2.47
C GLU A 126 13.24 -0.58 1.70
N THR A 127 12.34 -1.55 1.63
CA THR A 127 11.08 -1.43 0.89
C THR A 127 9.93 -1.27 1.87
N GLY A 128 9.04 -0.31 1.63
CA GLY A 128 7.86 -0.14 2.46
C GLY A 128 6.69 0.47 1.73
N ILE A 129 5.65 0.75 2.49
CA ILE A 129 4.44 1.45 2.06
C ILE A 129 4.16 2.62 3.02
N ALA A 130 3.70 3.71 2.44
CA ALA A 130 3.40 4.93 3.21
C ALA A 130 2.20 5.66 2.64
N LEU A 131 1.41 6.29 3.51
CA LEU A 131 0.39 7.26 3.11
C LEU A 131 1.09 8.58 2.77
N ILE A 132 1.10 8.95 1.50
CA ILE A 132 1.76 10.16 0.98
C ILE A 132 0.72 11.09 0.38
N ARG A 133 0.88 12.40 0.63
CA ARG A 133 0.09 13.43 -0.05
C ARG A 133 0.43 13.49 -1.53
N LEU A 134 -0.59 13.49 -2.40
CA LEU A 134 -0.42 13.42 -3.85
C LEU A 134 0.26 14.66 -4.45
N ASN A 135 0.23 15.80 -3.78
CA ASN A 135 1.00 16.98 -4.19
C ASN A 135 2.47 16.91 -3.74
N GLU A 136 2.85 15.96 -2.87
CA GLU A 136 4.18 15.89 -2.26
C GLU A 136 5.06 14.76 -2.81
N TRP A 137 4.51 13.74 -3.48
CA TRP A 137 5.25 12.51 -3.81
C TRP A 137 6.48 12.70 -4.71
N LYS A 138 6.52 13.77 -5.51
CA LYS A 138 7.64 14.11 -6.40
C LYS A 138 8.77 14.86 -5.68
N HIS A 139 8.52 15.36 -4.46
CA HIS A 139 9.51 16.13 -3.72
C HIS A 139 10.47 15.23 -2.95
N ASN A 140 11.53 15.84 -2.42
CA ASN A 140 12.47 15.16 -1.54
C ASN A 140 11.82 14.94 -0.16
N LEU A 141 11.47 13.68 0.13
CA LEU A 141 10.82 13.30 1.37
C LEU A 141 11.77 12.57 2.32
N ARG A 142 11.55 12.74 3.63
CA ARG A 142 12.32 12.07 4.68
C ARG A 142 11.43 11.63 5.83
N ILE A 143 11.81 10.58 6.52
CA ILE A 143 11.24 10.18 7.81
C ILE A 143 11.82 11.11 8.88
N GLN A 144 10.97 11.88 9.54
CA GLN A 144 11.36 12.96 10.44
C GLN A 144 12.21 12.48 11.63
N ASN A 145 11.80 11.38 12.26
CA ASN A 145 12.40 10.92 13.53
C ASN A 145 13.81 10.35 13.36
N ALA A 146 14.06 9.65 12.25
CA ALA A 146 15.35 9.04 11.95
C ALA A 146 16.20 9.89 11.00
N ASP A 147 15.64 10.99 10.49
CA ASP A 147 16.19 11.79 9.40
C ASP A 147 16.63 10.93 8.19
N VAL A 148 15.79 9.99 7.77
CA VAL A 148 16.11 9.04 6.69
C VAL A 148 15.40 9.43 5.39
N PRO A 149 16.12 9.58 4.26
CA PRO A 149 15.48 9.90 2.99
C PRO A 149 14.69 8.73 2.42
N ILE A 150 13.54 9.05 1.82
CA ILE A 150 12.69 8.08 1.15
C ILE A 150 12.37 8.53 -0.28
N LYS A 151 12.06 7.57 -1.14
CA LYS A 151 11.60 7.82 -2.50
C LYS A 151 10.29 7.06 -2.75
N PRO A 152 9.14 7.77 -2.79
CA PRO A 152 7.89 7.18 -3.24
C PRO A 152 7.91 6.87 -4.74
N SER A 153 7.13 5.88 -5.16
CA SER A 153 6.82 5.61 -6.56
C SER A 153 5.33 5.38 -6.77
N ILE A 154 4.85 5.60 -8.00
CA ILE A 154 3.48 5.25 -8.39
C ILE A 154 3.50 3.78 -8.86
N PRO A 155 2.63 2.91 -8.33
CA PRO A 155 2.50 1.54 -8.83
C PRO A 155 2.05 1.52 -10.30
N THR A 156 2.53 0.53 -11.06
CA THR A 156 2.22 0.38 -12.49
C THR A 156 0.75 0.08 -12.79
N TRP A 157 0.02 -0.46 -11.81
CA TRP A 157 -1.40 -0.80 -11.91
C TRP A 157 -2.35 0.35 -11.54
N TRP A 158 -1.82 1.49 -11.09
CA TRP A 158 -2.67 2.67 -10.92
C TRP A 158 -3.22 3.14 -12.26
N PRO A 159 -4.45 3.66 -12.30
CA PRO A 159 -4.90 4.40 -13.47
C PRO A 159 -4.00 5.65 -13.67
N PRO A 160 -3.94 6.18 -14.90
CA PRO A 160 -3.28 7.45 -15.20
C PRO A 160 -3.63 8.55 -14.18
N LEU A 161 -2.64 9.38 -13.80
CA LEU A 161 -2.76 10.25 -12.61
C LEU A 161 -3.79 11.39 -12.77
N ASP A 162 -4.13 11.74 -14.01
CA ASP A 162 -5.27 12.60 -14.36
C ASP A 162 -6.62 11.98 -13.95
N GLU A 163 -6.77 10.65 -14.06
CA GLU A 163 -7.90 9.87 -13.54
C GLU A 163 -7.73 9.51 -12.04
N ALA A 164 -6.51 9.31 -11.55
CA ALA A 164 -6.28 8.95 -10.15
C ALA A 164 -6.49 10.12 -9.16
N THR A 165 -6.30 11.35 -9.66
CA THR A 165 -6.49 12.61 -8.92
C THR A 165 -7.91 13.15 -9.08
N LYS A 166 -8.54 12.93 -10.25
CA LYS A 166 -9.97 13.18 -10.46
C LYS A 166 -10.72 11.87 -10.27
N LEU A 167 -11.21 11.62 -9.06
CA LEU A 167 -12.24 10.60 -8.84
C LEU A 167 -13.61 11.04 -9.44
N GLU A 168 -13.60 11.48 -10.70
CA GLU A 168 -14.75 11.45 -11.59
C GLU A 168 -14.57 10.22 -12.47
N MET A 169 -14.86 9.04 -11.92
CA MET A 169 -15.07 7.86 -12.75
C MET A 169 -16.42 8.06 -13.44
N ARG A 170 -16.42 8.44 -14.73
CA ARG A 170 -17.56 8.21 -15.61
C ARG A 170 -17.82 6.71 -15.58
N ILE A 171 -18.96 6.32 -15.01
CA ILE A 171 -19.50 4.98 -15.19
C ILE A 171 -19.98 4.94 -16.64
N ASP A 172 -19.12 4.52 -17.55
CA ASP A 172 -19.58 4.06 -18.85
C ASP A 172 -20.54 2.91 -18.56
N HIS A 173 -21.80 3.17 -18.90
CA HIS A 173 -22.85 2.19 -18.83
C HIS A 173 -22.39 1.04 -19.71
N PHE A 174 -22.12 -0.12 -19.10
CA PHE A 174 -22.19 -1.38 -19.81
C PHE A 174 -23.65 -1.56 -20.21
N SER A 175 -24.05 -0.90 -21.30
CA SER A 175 -25.21 -1.30 -22.06
C SER A 175 -24.88 -2.68 -22.60
N SER A 176 -25.59 -3.67 -22.07
CA SER A 176 -25.76 -4.99 -22.65
C SER A 176 -25.83 -4.92 -24.17
N SER A 177 -24.77 -5.33 -24.84
CA SER A 177 -24.83 -5.70 -26.25
C SER A 177 -25.44 -7.10 -26.32
N SER A 178 -26.73 -7.09 -26.69
CA SER A 178 -27.56 -8.10 -27.38
C SER A 178 -27.00 -9.50 -27.57
#